data_AF-A0A2C5WHK0-F1
#
_entry.id   AF-A0A2C5WHK0-F1
#
_cell.length_a   1.000
_cell.length_b   1.000
_cell.length_c   1.000
_cell.angle_alpha   90.00
_cell.angle_beta   90.00
_cell.angle_gamma   90.00
#
_symmetry.space_group_name_H-M   'P 1'
#
loop_
_entity.id
_entity.type
_entity.pdbx_description
1 polymer ?
#
loop_
_entity_poly.entity_id
_entity_poly.type
_entity_poly.pdbx_seq_one_letter_code
_entity_poly.pdbx_strand_id
1 'polypeptide(L)'
;MSKTYKYSGLTKELHQRLVSEHAALRETHKGSSYRQFFQDVRQCDKRQAVVIYQALNNAVTERARISPQTVERLEGIISDELLDDLQDYLSKNYTRGKTTRQFLDKTNAGLPEHLFKRFREEVEALRKEHARYINDYIRSVKGCSTRQALKTQNAISACYSENATLTPLKAIQMEGVLSRELFSEIADYVFNRYEWSERLDDEVDRIILKYRTRGKIGRNKITVRKALYKAYALGV
;
A
#
# COMPACT_ATOMS: atom_id res chain seq x y z
N MET A 1 -6.31 15.32 0.61
CA MET A 1 -5.62 14.07 1.03
C MET A 1 -4.51 14.46 1.98
N SER A 2 -4.40 13.83 3.15
CA SER A 2 -3.46 14.19 4.21
C SER A 2 -2.03 13.76 3.86
N LYS A 3 -1.04 14.62 4.14
CA LYS A 3 0.38 14.26 4.15
C LYS A 3 0.61 13.33 5.34
N THR A 4 0.92 12.07 5.08
CA THR A 4 1.05 11.06 6.15
C THR A 4 2.46 11.04 6.72
N TYR A 5 3.47 11.30 5.89
CA TYR A 5 4.88 11.28 6.28
C TYR A 5 5.54 12.61 5.93
N LYS A 6 5.78 13.44 6.95
CA LYS A 6 6.46 14.74 6.78
C LYS A 6 7.79 14.55 6.05
N TYR A 7 7.94 15.21 4.90
CA TYR A 7 9.11 15.11 4.01
C TYR A 7 9.48 13.66 3.63
N SER A 8 8.51 12.74 3.65
CA SER A 8 8.73 11.31 3.40
C SER A 8 9.79 10.67 4.29
N GLY A 9 9.96 11.20 5.50
CA GLY A 9 10.95 10.75 6.47
C GLY A 9 12.39 11.10 6.11
N LEU A 10 12.59 12.06 5.20
CA LEU A 10 13.88 12.67 4.86
C LEU A 10 14.09 14.00 5.60
N THR A 11 15.29 14.58 5.47
CA THR A 11 15.49 16.01 5.75
C THR A 11 14.71 16.85 4.75
N LYS A 12 14.41 18.10 5.14
CA LYS A 12 13.72 19.06 4.26
C LYS A 12 14.47 19.27 2.95
N GLU A 13 15.80 19.35 3.02
CA GLU A 13 16.68 19.58 1.87
C GLU A 13 16.66 18.42 0.88
N LEU A 14 16.83 17.17 1.36
CA LEU A 14 16.78 15.98 0.50
C LEU A 14 15.40 15.80 -0.14
N HIS A 15 14.33 16.07 0.62
CA HIS A 15 12.98 16.04 0.06
C HIS A 15 12.77 17.11 -1.01
N GLN A 16 13.27 18.33 -0.80
CA GLN A 16 13.20 19.39 -1.80
C GLN A 16 13.97 19.05 -3.08
N ARG A 17 15.18 18.50 -2.97
CA ARG A 17 15.96 18.04 -4.14
C ARG A 17 15.22 16.95 -4.92
N LEU A 18 14.65 15.96 -4.22
CA LEU A 18 13.82 14.92 -4.82
C LEU A 18 12.59 15.49 -5.55
N VAL A 19 11.93 16.49 -4.98
CA VAL A 19 10.80 17.19 -5.61
C VAL A 19 11.25 17.94 -6.86
N SER A 20 12.39 18.63 -6.82
CA SER A 20 12.94 19.37 -7.96
C SER A 20 13.30 18.46 -9.13
N GLU A 21 13.98 17.35 -8.87
CA GLU A 21 14.31 16.39 -9.94
C GLU A 21 13.07 15.70 -10.51
N HIS A 22 12.09 15.35 -9.65
CA HIS A 22 10.81 14.84 -10.10
C HIS A 22 10.07 15.82 -11.01
N ALA A 23 10.10 17.12 -10.68
CA ALA A 23 9.51 18.16 -11.51
C ALA A 23 10.22 18.24 -12.88
N ALA A 24 11.54 18.23 -12.91
CA ALA A 24 12.32 18.20 -14.15
C ALA A 24 11.99 16.97 -15.02
N LEU A 25 11.91 15.77 -14.42
CA LEU A 25 11.49 14.55 -15.13
C LEU A 25 10.09 14.66 -15.74
N ARG A 26 9.15 15.30 -15.01
CA ARG A 26 7.77 15.53 -15.48
C ARG A 26 7.67 16.56 -16.59
N GLU A 27 8.58 17.52 -16.63
CA GLU A 27 8.67 18.51 -17.71
C GLU A 27 9.24 17.88 -18.99
N THR A 28 10.29 17.07 -18.86
CA THR A 28 10.97 16.38 -19.97
C THR A 28 10.10 15.28 -20.58
N HIS A 29 9.46 14.45 -19.75
CA HIS A 29 8.67 13.32 -20.21
C HIS A 29 7.17 13.52 -19.92
N LYS A 30 6.39 13.80 -20.98
CA LYS A 30 4.94 14.05 -20.88
C LYS A 30 4.10 12.84 -21.31
N GLY A 31 3.05 12.55 -20.54
CA GLY A 31 2.06 11.53 -20.91
C GLY A 31 2.63 10.11 -20.91
N SER A 32 2.52 9.38 -22.03
CA SER A 32 3.00 8.00 -22.15
C SER A 32 4.52 7.88 -22.11
N SER A 33 5.27 8.91 -22.54
CA SER A 33 6.74 8.88 -22.52
C SER A 33 7.29 8.86 -21.09
N TYR A 34 6.57 9.44 -20.13
CA TYR A 34 6.94 9.38 -18.71
C TYR A 34 7.04 7.93 -18.24
N ARG A 35 6.07 7.07 -18.57
CA ARG A 35 6.11 5.65 -18.17
C ARG A 35 7.14 4.84 -18.96
N GLN A 36 7.39 5.24 -20.20
CA GLN A 36 8.35 4.54 -21.06
C GLN A 36 9.78 4.76 -20.56
N PHE A 37 10.11 5.99 -20.14
CA PHE A 37 11.37 6.32 -19.49
C PHE A 37 11.74 5.35 -18.34
N PHE A 38 10.82 5.05 -17.42
CA PHE A 38 11.11 4.09 -16.32
C PHE A 38 11.35 2.66 -16.84
N GLN A 39 10.69 2.25 -17.93
CA GLN A 39 10.93 0.94 -18.53
C GLN A 39 12.31 0.88 -19.16
N ASP A 40 12.68 1.93 -19.90
CA ASP A 40 13.93 1.99 -20.65
C ASP A 40 15.14 2.11 -19.71
N VAL A 41 15.07 2.94 -18.68
CA VAL A 41 16.16 3.09 -17.70
C VAL A 41 16.34 1.83 -16.87
N ARG A 42 15.25 1.23 -16.38
CA ARG A 42 15.31 0.07 -15.48
C ARG A 42 15.27 -1.27 -16.18
N GLN A 43 15.18 -1.29 -17.51
CA GLN A 43 15.05 -2.49 -18.32
C GLN A 43 13.96 -3.44 -17.77
N CYS A 44 12.79 -2.87 -17.45
CA CYS A 44 11.75 -3.54 -16.69
C CYS A 44 10.41 -3.59 -17.44
N ASP A 45 9.50 -4.47 -16.99
CA ASP A 45 8.20 -4.59 -17.61
C ASP A 45 7.26 -3.41 -17.25
N LYS A 46 6.13 -3.34 -17.97
CA LYS A 46 5.12 -2.30 -17.76
C LYS A 46 4.58 -2.25 -16.32
N ARG A 47 4.52 -3.38 -15.61
CA ARG A 47 3.98 -3.45 -14.24
C ARG A 47 5.03 -2.95 -13.24
N GLN A 48 6.28 -3.36 -13.39
CA GLN A 48 7.41 -2.91 -12.60
C GLN A 48 7.59 -1.39 -12.73
N ALA A 49 7.57 -0.86 -13.96
CA ALA A 49 7.63 0.58 -14.17
C ALA A 49 6.51 1.35 -13.45
N VAL A 50 5.30 0.75 -13.37
CA VAL A 50 4.18 1.35 -12.61
C VAL A 50 4.48 1.43 -11.13
N VAL A 51 5.03 0.37 -10.55
CA VAL A 51 5.43 0.35 -9.13
C VAL A 51 6.48 1.43 -8.87
N ILE A 52 7.50 1.54 -9.72
CA ILE A 52 8.61 2.49 -9.53
C ILE A 52 8.12 3.94 -9.57
N TYR A 53 7.42 4.36 -10.63
CA TYR A 53 6.98 5.75 -10.70
C TYR A 53 5.90 6.08 -9.65
N GLN A 54 5.10 5.10 -9.22
CA GLN A 54 4.14 5.30 -8.12
C GLN A 54 4.86 5.49 -6.80
N ALA A 55 5.91 4.71 -6.51
CA ALA A 55 6.73 4.88 -5.33
C ALA A 55 7.36 6.28 -5.29
N LEU A 56 7.93 6.73 -6.41
CA LEU A 56 8.47 8.09 -6.53
C LEU A 56 7.40 9.16 -6.29
N ASN A 57 6.25 9.08 -6.96
CA ASN A 57 5.16 10.04 -6.76
C ASN A 57 4.66 10.05 -5.30
N ASN A 58 4.58 8.89 -4.66
CA ASN A 58 4.15 8.77 -3.28
C ASN A 58 5.17 9.40 -2.31
N ALA A 59 6.47 9.24 -2.57
CA ALA A 59 7.53 9.90 -1.81
C ALA A 59 7.52 11.43 -2.03
N VAL A 60 7.34 11.90 -3.26
CA VAL A 60 7.26 13.35 -3.55
C VAL A 60 6.04 13.97 -2.87
N THR A 61 4.90 13.27 -2.89
CA THR A 61 3.63 13.74 -2.31
C THR A 61 3.46 13.43 -0.81
N GLU A 62 4.52 13.00 -0.13
CA GLU A 62 4.52 12.74 1.32
C GLU A 62 3.47 11.69 1.76
N ARG A 63 3.08 10.81 0.82
CA ARG A 63 2.12 9.72 1.06
C ARG A 63 2.80 8.49 1.62
N ALA A 64 4.07 8.28 1.30
CA ALA A 64 4.86 7.18 1.78
C ALA A 64 6.24 7.69 2.21
N ARG A 65 6.75 7.14 3.32
CA ARG A 65 8.16 7.27 3.68
C ARG A 65 9.02 6.61 2.61
N ILE A 66 10.08 7.27 2.16
CA ILE A 66 11.01 6.66 1.21
C ILE A 66 11.82 5.56 1.90
N SER A 67 12.01 4.43 1.23
CA SER A 67 12.77 3.29 1.72
C SER A 67 14.08 3.09 0.94
N PRO A 68 15.08 2.39 1.50
CA PRO A 68 16.29 2.02 0.77
C PRO A 68 15.98 1.31 -0.55
N GLN A 69 15.00 0.39 -0.55
CA GLN A 69 14.55 -0.29 -1.77
C GLN A 69 13.93 0.66 -2.79
N THR A 70 13.21 1.70 -2.34
CA THR A 70 12.69 2.72 -3.24
C THR A 70 13.83 3.49 -3.88
N VAL A 71 14.86 3.87 -3.10
CA VAL A 71 16.05 4.57 -3.61
C VAL A 71 16.80 3.71 -4.61
N GLU A 72 17.01 2.42 -4.32
CA GLU A 72 17.62 1.47 -5.27
C GLU A 72 16.84 1.39 -6.59
N ARG A 73 15.50 1.40 -6.54
CA ARG A 73 14.65 1.44 -7.74
C ARG A 73 14.73 2.76 -8.53
N LEU A 74 15.27 3.82 -7.93
CA LEU A 74 15.45 5.14 -8.55
C LEU A 74 16.83 5.35 -9.16
N GLU A 75 17.75 4.40 -9.01
CA GLU A 75 19.04 4.44 -9.70
C GLU A 75 18.83 4.57 -11.22
N GLY A 76 19.55 5.52 -11.82
CA GLY A 76 19.43 5.95 -13.22
C GLY A 76 18.22 6.84 -13.54
N ILE A 77 17.27 7.03 -12.60
CA ILE A 77 16.10 7.89 -12.76
C ILE A 77 16.35 9.29 -12.18
N ILE A 78 16.98 9.34 -11.00
CA ILE A 78 17.45 10.57 -10.36
C ILE A 78 18.96 10.71 -10.54
N SER A 79 19.51 11.87 -10.24
CA SER A 79 20.96 12.11 -10.29
C SER A 79 21.72 11.18 -9.33
N ASP A 80 22.92 10.76 -9.72
CA ASP A 80 23.78 9.92 -8.89
C ASP A 80 24.12 10.61 -7.56
N GLU A 81 24.31 11.93 -7.58
CA GLU A 81 24.55 12.72 -6.37
C GLU A 81 23.37 12.65 -5.38
N LEU A 82 22.13 12.82 -5.85
CA LEU A 82 20.96 12.69 -4.99
C LEU A 82 20.74 11.24 -4.55
N LEU A 83 21.01 10.27 -5.42
CA LEU A 83 20.92 8.86 -5.10
C LEU A 83 21.84 8.51 -3.92
N ASP A 84 23.12 8.89 -4.00
CA ASP A 84 24.14 8.63 -2.97
C ASP A 84 23.75 9.29 -1.64
N ASP A 85 23.35 10.57 -1.68
CA ASP A 85 22.92 11.29 -0.48
C ASP A 85 21.70 10.65 0.21
N LEU A 86 20.74 10.15 -0.59
CA LEU A 86 19.58 9.42 -0.07
C LEU A 86 19.98 8.08 0.53
N GLN A 87 20.88 7.32 -0.10
CA GLN A 87 21.39 6.06 0.44
C GLN A 87 22.13 6.29 1.77
N ASP A 88 23.00 7.30 1.83
CA ASP A 88 23.76 7.66 3.01
C ASP A 88 22.86 8.11 4.17
N TYR A 89 21.85 8.93 3.87
CA TYR A 89 20.89 9.34 4.88
C TYR A 89 20.08 8.15 5.42
N LEU A 90 19.58 7.30 4.53
CA LEU A 90 18.74 6.16 4.91
C LEU A 90 19.52 5.07 5.65
N SER A 91 20.78 4.81 5.31
CA SER A 91 21.60 3.82 6.03
C SER A 91 21.68 4.14 7.54
N LYS A 92 21.75 5.43 7.89
CA LYS A 92 21.85 5.94 9.27
C LYS A 92 20.48 6.14 9.93
N ASN A 93 19.51 6.70 9.20
CA ASN A 93 18.25 7.22 9.77
C ASN A 93 17.02 6.34 9.50
N TYR A 94 17.14 5.32 8.64
CA TYR A 94 16.02 4.44 8.37
C TYR A 94 15.83 3.42 9.50
N THR A 95 14.63 3.41 10.06
CA THR A 95 14.25 2.64 11.25
C THR A 95 13.12 1.65 11.00
N ARG A 96 12.46 1.71 9.83
CA ARG A 96 11.37 0.82 9.47
C ARG A 96 11.89 -0.61 9.37
N GLY A 97 11.25 -1.55 10.04
CA GLY A 97 11.66 -2.96 10.10
C GLY A 97 12.78 -3.28 11.09
N LYS A 98 13.40 -2.29 11.74
CA LYS A 98 14.24 -2.54 12.93
C LYS A 98 13.33 -2.91 14.10
N THR A 99 13.81 -3.77 14.99
CA THR A 99 13.08 -4.57 16.00
C THR A 99 12.40 -3.76 17.12
N THR A 100 11.96 -2.54 16.86
CA THR A 100 11.21 -1.72 17.82
C THR A 100 9.76 -2.23 17.81
N ARG A 101 9.40 -3.02 18.82
CA ARG A 101 8.04 -3.49 19.04
C ARG A 101 7.17 -2.26 19.29
N GLN A 102 6.51 -1.74 18.25
CA GLN A 102 5.58 -0.63 18.40
C GLN A 102 4.55 -1.00 19.47
N PHE A 103 4.29 -0.09 20.41
CA PHE A 103 3.15 -0.24 21.31
C PHE A 103 1.89 -0.11 20.45
N LEU A 104 1.19 -1.23 20.28
CA LEU A 104 -0.04 -1.28 19.51
C LEU A 104 -1.20 -1.37 20.49
N ASP A 105 -2.07 -0.35 20.47
CA ASP A 105 -3.37 -0.45 21.11
C ASP A 105 -4.13 -1.62 20.48
N LYS A 106 -4.64 -2.50 21.34
CA LYS A 106 -5.34 -3.72 20.94
C LYS A 106 -6.85 -3.57 20.98
N THR A 107 -7.35 -2.49 21.55
CA THR A 107 -8.78 -2.15 21.59
C THR A 107 -9.34 -2.18 20.16
N ASN A 108 -10.44 -2.89 19.95
CA ASN A 108 -11.07 -3.11 18.65
C ASN A 108 -10.10 -3.68 17.60
N ALA A 109 -9.09 -4.45 18.03
CA ALA A 109 -7.95 -4.88 17.22
C ALA A 109 -7.24 -3.72 16.47
N GLY A 110 -7.29 -2.49 17.00
CA GLY A 110 -6.75 -1.27 16.37
C GLY A 110 -7.57 -0.72 15.20
N LEU A 111 -8.73 -1.32 14.89
CA LEU A 111 -9.66 -0.81 13.89
C LEU A 111 -10.58 0.27 14.48
N PRO A 112 -11.18 1.13 13.65
CA PRO A 112 -12.31 1.95 14.08
C PRO A 112 -13.47 1.07 14.56
N GLU A 113 -14.22 1.52 15.57
CA GLU A 113 -15.28 0.73 16.21
C GLU A 113 -16.29 0.15 15.21
N HIS A 114 -16.78 0.96 14.26
CA HIS A 114 -17.73 0.50 13.23
C HIS A 114 -17.15 -0.61 12.34
N LEU A 115 -15.85 -0.53 12.02
CA LEU A 115 -15.17 -1.50 11.18
C LEU A 115 -14.90 -2.80 11.96
N PHE A 116 -14.59 -2.68 13.26
CA PHE A 116 -14.43 -3.83 14.15
C PHE A 116 -15.75 -4.57 14.37
N LYS A 117 -16.88 -3.85 14.53
CA LYS A 117 -18.22 -4.46 14.62
C LYS A 117 -18.55 -5.31 13.39
N ARG A 118 -18.36 -4.77 12.19
CA ARG A 118 -18.55 -5.53 10.93
C ARG A 118 -17.59 -6.73 10.82
N PHE A 119 -16.34 -6.57 11.25
CA PHE A 119 -15.38 -7.67 11.31
C PHE A 119 -15.85 -8.79 12.26
N ARG A 120 -16.37 -8.43 13.43
CA ARG A 120 -16.94 -9.37 14.39
C ARG A 120 -18.13 -10.14 13.80
N GLU A 121 -19.06 -9.44 13.15
CA GLU A 121 -20.23 -10.03 12.50
C GLU A 121 -19.84 -11.08 11.44
N GLU A 122 -18.92 -10.74 10.54
CA GLU A 122 -18.45 -11.69 9.51
C GLU A 122 -17.69 -12.90 10.11
N VAL A 123 -16.89 -12.67 11.15
CA VAL A 123 -16.18 -13.78 11.83
C VAL A 123 -17.15 -14.69 12.59
N GLU A 124 -18.22 -14.15 13.17
CA GLU A 124 -19.27 -14.94 13.82
C GLU A 124 -20.07 -15.76 12.81
N ALA A 125 -20.43 -15.19 11.66
CA ALA A 125 -21.05 -15.92 10.55
C ALA A 125 -20.14 -17.05 10.07
N LEU A 126 -18.86 -16.76 9.80
CA LEU A 126 -17.85 -17.74 9.40
C LEU A 126 -17.73 -18.90 10.41
N ARG A 127 -17.70 -18.57 11.70
CA ARG A 127 -17.60 -19.58 12.77
C ARG A 127 -18.86 -20.42 12.90
N LYS A 128 -20.05 -19.87 12.64
CA LYS A 128 -21.31 -20.62 12.67
C LYS A 128 -21.41 -21.56 11.47
N GLU A 129 -21.12 -21.07 10.27
CA GLU A 129 -21.22 -21.85 9.03
C GLU A 129 -20.16 -22.97 8.95
N HIS A 130 -18.96 -22.72 9.47
CA HIS A 130 -17.82 -23.62 9.30
C HIS A 130 -17.22 -24.12 10.62
N ALA A 131 -17.96 -24.10 11.74
CA ALA A 131 -17.46 -24.36 13.10
C ALA A 131 -16.44 -25.51 13.23
N ARG A 132 -16.71 -26.67 12.59
CA ARG A 132 -15.86 -27.87 12.67
C ARG A 132 -14.70 -27.90 11.68
N TYR A 133 -14.77 -27.12 10.60
CA TYR A 133 -13.88 -27.22 9.44
C TYR A 133 -13.43 -25.86 8.90
N ILE A 134 -13.28 -24.85 9.76
CA ILE A 134 -12.82 -23.50 9.38
C ILE A 134 -11.50 -23.59 8.61
N ASN A 135 -10.59 -24.47 9.01
CA ASN A 135 -9.32 -24.65 8.31
C ASN A 135 -9.52 -25.12 6.88
N ASP A 136 -10.39 -26.10 6.64
CA ASP A 136 -10.67 -26.63 5.31
C ASP A 136 -11.39 -25.59 4.44
N TYR A 137 -12.29 -24.80 5.01
CA TYR A 137 -12.88 -23.66 4.33
C TYR A 137 -11.83 -22.63 3.90
N ILE A 138 -10.91 -22.25 4.80
CA ILE A 138 -9.84 -21.31 4.47
C ILE A 138 -8.96 -21.88 3.35
N ARG A 139 -8.66 -23.18 3.37
CA ARG A 139 -7.88 -23.85 2.32
C ARG A 139 -8.62 -23.85 0.99
N SER A 140 -9.92 -24.12 0.98
CA SER A 140 -10.72 -24.16 -0.26
C SER A 140 -10.82 -22.77 -0.90
N VAL A 141 -11.02 -21.73 -0.10
CA VAL A 141 -11.14 -20.35 -0.59
C VAL A 141 -9.79 -19.77 -1.02
N LYS A 142 -8.72 -20.03 -0.26
CA LYS A 142 -7.39 -19.45 -0.55
C LYS A 142 -6.51 -20.32 -1.45
N GLY A 143 -6.86 -21.59 -1.68
CA GLY A 143 -6.01 -22.55 -2.39
C GLY A 143 -4.65 -22.74 -1.71
N CYS A 144 -4.62 -22.82 -0.38
CA CYS A 144 -3.38 -22.77 0.40
C CYS A 144 -3.10 -24.05 1.20
N SER A 145 -1.86 -24.16 1.71
CA SER A 145 -1.47 -25.27 2.59
C SER A 145 -2.17 -25.21 3.96
N THR A 146 -2.29 -26.35 4.64
CA THR A 146 -2.83 -26.42 6.02
C THR A 146 -2.12 -25.47 6.98
N ARG A 147 -0.79 -25.34 6.86
CA ARG A 147 0.00 -24.43 7.69
C ARG A 147 -0.34 -22.96 7.44
N GLN A 148 -0.59 -22.58 6.19
CA GLN A 148 -1.02 -21.22 5.86
C GLN A 148 -2.45 -20.95 6.37
N ALA A 149 -3.36 -21.91 6.20
CA ALA A 149 -4.72 -21.79 6.70
C ALA A 149 -4.77 -21.66 8.23
N LEU A 150 -3.93 -22.41 8.96
CA LEU A 150 -3.81 -22.27 10.42
C LEU A 150 -3.32 -20.88 10.83
N LYS A 151 -2.37 -20.29 10.10
CA LYS A 151 -1.92 -18.90 10.37
C LYS A 151 -3.05 -17.91 10.18
N THR A 152 -3.85 -18.04 9.11
CA THR A 152 -5.02 -17.20 8.86
C THR A 152 -6.06 -17.35 9.97
N GLN A 153 -6.40 -18.59 10.34
CA GLN A 153 -7.35 -18.87 11.41
C GLN A 153 -6.90 -18.27 12.75
N ASN A 154 -5.63 -18.44 13.10
CA ASN A 154 -5.05 -17.88 14.32
C ASN A 154 -5.03 -16.35 14.28
N ALA A 155 -4.76 -15.73 13.12
CA ALA A 155 -4.83 -14.29 12.95
C ALA A 155 -6.26 -13.78 13.22
N ILE A 156 -7.27 -14.44 12.66
CA ILE A 156 -8.69 -14.08 12.84
C ILE A 156 -9.07 -14.18 14.31
N SER A 157 -8.79 -15.32 14.95
CA SER A 157 -9.12 -15.54 16.36
C SER A 157 -8.41 -14.55 17.30
N ALA A 158 -7.13 -14.25 17.04
CA ALA A 158 -6.39 -13.29 17.86
C ALA A 158 -6.92 -11.86 17.73
N CYS A 159 -7.32 -11.42 16.54
CA CYS A 159 -7.92 -10.09 16.34
C CYS A 159 -9.36 -10.04 16.90
N TYR A 160 -10.15 -11.11 16.70
CA TYR A 160 -11.51 -11.22 17.22
C TYR A 160 -11.58 -11.08 18.74
N SER A 161 -10.62 -11.67 19.44
CA SER A 161 -10.50 -11.62 20.90
C SER A 161 -9.69 -10.42 21.39
N GLU A 162 -9.32 -9.48 20.51
CA GLU A 162 -8.54 -8.29 20.85
C GLU A 162 -7.19 -8.61 21.53
N ASN A 163 -6.70 -9.83 21.37
CA ASN A 163 -5.40 -10.26 21.87
C ASN A 163 -4.25 -9.73 20.99
N ALA A 164 -4.59 -9.33 19.75
CA ALA A 164 -3.67 -8.71 18.82
C ALA A 164 -4.34 -7.67 17.93
N THR A 165 -3.59 -6.63 17.60
CA THR A 165 -3.95 -5.61 16.62
C THR A 165 -3.93 -6.18 15.19
N LEU A 166 -4.83 -5.72 14.33
CA LEU A 166 -4.92 -6.08 12.92
C LEU A 166 -3.85 -5.33 12.12
N THR A 167 -2.62 -5.82 12.21
CA THR A 167 -1.46 -5.28 11.48
C THR A 167 -1.47 -5.68 10.00
N PRO A 168 -0.62 -5.06 9.15
CA PRO A 168 -0.55 -5.37 7.71
C PRO A 168 -0.32 -6.86 7.42
N LEU A 169 0.55 -7.53 8.18
CA LEU A 169 0.77 -8.98 8.05
C LEU A 169 -0.51 -9.78 8.31
N LYS A 170 -1.30 -9.39 9.32
CA LYS A 170 -2.56 -10.06 9.65
C LYS A 170 -3.63 -9.78 8.59
N ALA A 171 -3.69 -8.55 8.06
CA ALA A 171 -4.56 -8.23 6.92
C ALA A 171 -4.23 -9.12 5.72
N ILE A 172 -2.96 -9.26 5.33
CA ILE A 172 -2.53 -10.18 4.27
C ILE A 172 -2.95 -11.62 4.55
N GLN A 173 -2.74 -12.10 5.78
CA GLN A 173 -3.16 -13.45 6.17
C GLN A 173 -4.67 -13.66 6.02
N MET A 174 -5.49 -12.64 6.28
CA MET A 174 -6.95 -12.68 6.15
C MET A 174 -7.48 -12.47 4.73
N GLU A 175 -6.62 -12.11 3.77
CA GLU A 175 -7.03 -11.84 2.37
C GLU A 175 -7.84 -13.02 1.81
N GLY A 176 -9.02 -12.71 1.26
CA GLY A 176 -9.89 -13.68 0.61
C GLY A 176 -10.82 -14.47 1.54
N VAL A 177 -10.66 -14.38 2.87
CA VAL A 177 -11.58 -15.04 3.82
C VAL A 177 -12.76 -14.14 4.17
N LEU A 178 -12.50 -12.85 4.38
CA LEU A 178 -13.53 -11.84 4.64
C LEU A 178 -14.19 -11.40 3.32
N SER A 179 -15.38 -10.83 3.44
CA SER A 179 -16.07 -10.22 2.30
C SER A 179 -15.17 -9.19 1.62
N ARG A 180 -15.29 -9.10 0.30
CA ARG A 180 -14.47 -8.17 -0.48
C ARG A 180 -14.65 -6.72 -0.02
N GLU A 181 -15.85 -6.34 0.37
CA GLU A 181 -16.18 -4.99 0.82
C GLU A 181 -15.48 -4.67 2.15
N LEU A 182 -15.71 -5.48 3.18
CA LEU A 182 -15.07 -5.30 4.48
C LEU A 182 -13.55 -5.34 4.38
N PHE A 183 -13.01 -6.31 3.64
CA PHE A 183 -11.57 -6.44 3.48
C PHE A 183 -10.95 -5.22 2.79
N SER A 184 -11.65 -4.60 1.83
CA SER A 184 -11.14 -3.40 1.14
C SER A 184 -11.01 -2.22 2.11
N GLU A 185 -11.97 -2.04 3.01
CA GLU A 185 -11.93 -0.98 4.02
C GLU A 185 -10.86 -1.25 5.09
N ILE A 186 -10.73 -2.51 5.53
CA ILE A 186 -9.66 -2.91 6.45
C ILE A 186 -8.29 -2.68 5.81
N ALA A 187 -8.09 -3.11 4.57
CA ALA A 187 -6.81 -2.94 3.87
C ALA A 187 -6.46 -1.46 3.69
N ASP A 188 -7.42 -0.62 3.26
CA ASP A 188 -7.22 0.83 3.14
C ASP A 188 -6.83 1.45 4.49
N TYR A 189 -7.52 1.10 5.57
CA TYR A 189 -7.20 1.63 6.88
C TYR A 189 -5.84 1.16 7.41
N VAL A 190 -5.59 -0.15 7.37
CA VAL A 190 -4.40 -0.77 7.97
C VAL A 190 -3.12 -0.36 7.26
N PHE A 191 -3.12 -0.35 5.92
CA PHE A 191 -1.94 0.04 5.14
C PHE A 191 -1.68 1.55 5.14
N ASN A 192 -2.65 2.37 5.54
CA ASN A 192 -2.43 3.81 5.74
C ASN A 192 -2.02 4.17 7.17
N ARG A 193 -2.22 3.28 8.16
CA ARG A 193 -2.01 3.59 9.59
C ARG A 193 -0.84 2.87 10.23
N TYR A 194 -0.56 1.64 9.83
CA TYR A 194 0.48 0.82 10.45
C TYR A 194 1.69 0.69 9.54
N GLU A 195 2.88 0.67 10.13
CA GLU A 195 4.08 0.30 9.40
C GLU A 195 4.19 -1.23 9.23
N TRP A 196 4.91 -1.66 8.20
CA TRP A 196 5.23 -3.07 7.97
C TRP A 196 6.66 -3.26 7.49
N SER A 197 7.14 -4.50 7.62
CA SER A 197 8.42 -4.94 7.06
C SER A 197 8.38 -4.93 5.55
N GLU A 198 9.45 -4.46 4.91
CA GLU A 198 9.59 -4.39 3.45
C GLU A 198 9.36 -5.73 2.74
N ARG A 199 9.56 -6.85 3.44
CA ARG A 199 9.25 -8.20 2.94
C ARG A 199 7.77 -8.39 2.55
N LEU A 200 6.89 -7.48 2.99
CA LEU A 200 5.47 -7.49 2.67
C LEU A 200 5.11 -6.51 1.55
N ASP A 201 6.04 -5.68 1.04
CA ASP A 201 5.74 -4.62 0.08
C ASP A 201 5.03 -5.16 -1.18
N ASP A 202 5.54 -6.26 -1.76
CA ASP A 202 4.92 -6.87 -2.95
C ASP A 202 3.49 -7.38 -2.67
N GLU A 203 3.24 -7.93 -1.48
CA GLU A 203 1.90 -8.40 -1.10
C GLU A 203 0.95 -7.24 -0.82
N VAL A 204 1.44 -6.18 -0.17
CA VAL A 204 0.67 -4.96 0.09
C VAL A 204 0.31 -4.29 -1.23
N ASP A 205 1.27 -4.10 -2.13
CA ASP A 205 1.04 -3.50 -3.46
C ASP A 205 0.02 -4.30 -4.27
N ARG A 206 0.14 -5.63 -4.27
CA ARG A 206 -0.85 -6.54 -4.90
C ARG A 206 -2.24 -6.31 -4.32
N ILE A 207 -2.37 -6.27 -2.98
CA ILE A 207 -3.66 -6.11 -2.31
C ILE A 207 -4.25 -4.74 -2.59
N ILE A 208 -3.46 -3.66 -2.47
CA ILE A 208 -3.90 -2.30 -2.77
C ILE A 208 -4.45 -2.24 -4.21
N LEU A 209 -3.77 -2.87 -5.16
CA LEU A 209 -4.24 -2.92 -6.54
C LEU A 209 -5.53 -3.74 -6.70
N LYS A 210 -5.61 -4.91 -6.06
CA LYS A 210 -6.73 -5.86 -6.17
C LYS A 210 -7.99 -5.38 -5.47
N TYR A 211 -7.87 -4.71 -4.33
CA TYR A 211 -8.98 -4.28 -3.47
C TYR A 211 -9.23 -2.77 -3.52
N ARG A 212 -8.58 -2.07 -4.45
CA ARG A 212 -8.80 -0.64 -4.69
C ARG A 212 -10.28 -0.31 -4.81
N THR A 213 -10.81 0.52 -3.93
CA THR A 213 -12.19 1.00 -3.99
C THR A 213 -12.35 1.87 -5.24
N ARG A 214 -13.10 1.38 -6.24
CA ARG A 214 -13.29 2.07 -7.54
C ARG A 214 -13.86 3.49 -7.44
N GLY A 215 -14.38 3.91 -6.27
CA GLY A 215 -15.03 5.20 -6.07
C GLY A 215 -14.17 6.34 -5.51
N LYS A 216 -13.00 6.10 -4.90
CA LYS A 216 -12.35 7.14 -4.07
C LYS A 216 -11.20 7.92 -4.72
N ILE A 217 -10.48 7.41 -5.73
CA ILE A 217 -9.46 8.24 -6.42
C ILE A 217 -9.38 7.88 -7.91
N GLY A 218 -9.82 8.82 -8.73
CA GLY A 218 -9.91 8.76 -10.18
C GLY A 218 -11.26 9.34 -10.55
N ARG A 219 -11.29 10.61 -10.97
CA ARG A 219 -12.50 11.34 -11.38
C ARG A 219 -13.50 10.37 -12.01
N ASN A 220 -14.74 10.36 -11.50
CA ASN A 220 -15.83 9.52 -12.01
C ASN A 220 -15.75 9.50 -13.54
N LYS A 221 -15.50 8.31 -14.13
CA LYS A 221 -15.18 8.16 -15.56
C LYS A 221 -16.20 8.88 -16.44
N ILE A 222 -17.46 8.91 -16.01
CA ILE A 222 -18.56 9.60 -16.68
C ILE A 222 -18.37 11.12 -16.62
N THR A 223 -18.01 11.66 -15.46
CA THR A 223 -17.75 13.09 -15.26
C THR A 223 -16.52 13.55 -16.05
N VAL A 224 -15.46 12.73 -16.12
CA VAL A 224 -14.30 13.01 -17.00
C VAL A 224 -14.72 13.03 -18.46
N ARG A 225 -15.50 12.03 -18.89
CA ARG A 225 -15.96 11.95 -20.27
C ARG A 225 -16.84 13.14 -20.64
N LYS A 226 -17.75 13.55 -19.75
CA LYS A 226 -18.58 14.75 -19.92
C LYS A 226 -17.75 16.03 -19.96
N ALA A 227 -16.73 16.16 -19.11
CA ALA A 227 -15.83 17.30 -19.11
C ALA A 227 -15.01 17.37 -20.40
N LEU A 228 -14.50 16.23 -20.89
CA LEU A 228 -13.77 16.15 -22.17
C LEU A 228 -14.67 16.47 -23.36
N TYR A 229 -15.89 15.94 -23.41
CA TYR A 229 -16.86 16.28 -24.47
C TYR A 229 -17.23 17.77 -24.42
N LYS A 230 -17.37 18.35 -23.24
CA LYS A 230 -17.65 19.77 -23.08
C LYS A 230 -16.46 20.66 -23.51
N ALA A 231 -15.22 20.27 -23.20
CA ALA A 231 -14.04 20.97 -23.66
C ALA A 231 -13.92 20.92 -25.19
N TYR A 232 -14.12 19.74 -25.78
CA TYR A 232 -14.11 19.55 -27.23
C TYR A 232 -15.20 20.37 -27.94
N ALA A 233 -16.40 20.46 -27.37
CA ALA A 233 -17.49 21.27 -27.90
C ALA A 233 -17.25 22.79 -27.76
N LEU A 234 -16.39 23.20 -26.82
CA LEU A 234 -15.99 24.59 -26.60
C LEU A 234 -14.70 24.96 -27.36
N GLY A 235 -14.09 24.02 -28.09
CA GLY A 235 -12.88 24.25 -28.90
C GLY A 235 -11.60 24.46 -28.08
N VAL A 236 -11.53 23.94 -26.85
CA VAL A 236 -10.36 24.02 -25.96
C VAL A 236 -9.72 22.65 -25.76
#